data_AF-X1M3W6-F1
#
_entry.id   AF-X1M3W6-F1
#
_cell.length_a   1.000
_cell.length_b   1.000
_cell.length_c   1.000
_cell.angle_alpha   90.00
_cell.angle_beta   90.00
_cell.angle_gamma   90.00
#
_symmetry.space_group_name_H-M   'P 1'
#
loop_
_entity.id
_entity.type
_entity.pdbx_description
1 polymer ?
#
loop_
_entity_poly.entity_id
_entity_poly.type
_entity_poly.pdbx_seq_one_letter_code
_entity_poly.pdbx_strand_id
1 'polypeptide(L)'
;LITNLPSDCCVEVPVHADKTGLHPTYIGNLPSQCAALCMSNVIPQGLAVKAALTGNFEHVAHAVAMDPLTSAVLTLKEARDMAIEMYEAEKENLPQFDEKKIKKVPTIRIPEGTKGVDVPLDPALAIARRFGELEKR
;
A
#
# COMPACT_ATOMS: atom_id res chain seq x y z
N LEU A 1 -7.47 -17.63 -14.98
CA LEU A 1 -8.47 -17.09 -15.93
C LEU A 1 -7.86 -15.93 -16.72
N ILE A 2 -7.34 -14.92 -16.03
CA ILE A 2 -6.44 -13.89 -16.58
C ILE A 2 -5.02 -14.25 -16.15
N THR A 3 -4.06 -14.33 -17.08
CA THR A 3 -2.74 -14.94 -16.81
C THR A 3 -1.68 -13.95 -16.33
N ASN A 4 -1.89 -12.66 -16.53
CA ASN A 4 -0.99 -11.60 -16.07
C ASN A 4 -1.55 -10.79 -14.90
N LEU A 5 -2.47 -11.38 -14.12
CA LEU A 5 -2.90 -10.89 -12.81
C LEU A 5 -2.60 -11.95 -11.74
N PRO A 6 -2.44 -11.56 -10.46
CA PRO A 6 -2.25 -12.50 -9.36
C PRO A 6 -3.35 -13.57 -9.31
N SER A 7 -2.98 -14.80 -8.99
CA SER A 7 -3.92 -15.92 -8.96
C SER A 7 -4.94 -15.85 -7.82
N ASP A 8 -4.63 -15.06 -6.79
CA ASP A 8 -5.40 -14.87 -5.57
C ASP A 8 -6.24 -13.59 -5.59
N CYS A 9 -6.28 -12.86 -6.70
CA CYS A 9 -7.15 -11.69 -6.84
C CYS A 9 -8.55 -12.06 -7.35
N CYS A 10 -9.54 -11.30 -6.91
CA CYS A 10 -10.90 -11.38 -7.45
C CYS A 10 -10.93 -10.75 -8.85
N VAL A 11 -11.59 -11.41 -9.80
CA VAL A 11 -11.77 -10.92 -11.16
C VAL A 11 -13.21 -11.09 -11.59
N GLU A 12 -13.71 -10.14 -12.38
CA GLU A 12 -14.99 -10.24 -13.06
C GLU A 12 -14.74 -10.65 -14.51
N VAL A 13 -15.29 -11.80 -14.91
CA VAL A 13 -15.09 -12.38 -16.25
C VAL A 13 -16.40 -12.94 -16.79
N PRO A 14 -16.53 -13.15 -18.11
CA PRO A 14 -17.66 -13.90 -18.67
C PRO A 14 -17.73 -15.32 -18.09
N VAL A 15 -18.93 -15.72 -17.68
CA VAL A 15 -19.22 -17.02 -17.10
C VAL A 15 -20.40 -17.65 -17.83
N HIS A 16 -20.26 -18.91 -18.24
CA HIS A 16 -21.37 -19.73 -18.70
C HIS A 16 -21.99 -20.44 -17.49
N ALA A 17 -23.29 -20.27 -17.27
CA ALA A 17 -24.01 -20.93 -16.19
C ALA A 17 -24.92 -22.03 -16.75
N ASP A 18 -24.83 -23.23 -16.20
CA ASP A 18 -25.69 -24.36 -16.56
C ASP A 18 -26.13 -25.16 -15.32
N LYS A 19 -26.81 -26.30 -15.52
CA LYS A 19 -27.30 -27.16 -14.42
C LYS A 19 -26.19 -27.74 -13.54
N THR A 20 -24.94 -27.73 -13.99
CA THR A 20 -23.78 -28.30 -13.29
C THR A 20 -22.96 -27.25 -12.57
N GLY A 21 -23.15 -25.95 -12.86
CA GLY A 21 -22.54 -24.86 -12.11
C GLY A 21 -22.18 -23.65 -12.97
N LEU A 22 -21.15 -22.93 -12.50
CA LEU A 22 -20.56 -21.76 -13.14
C LEU A 22 -19.24 -22.15 -13.82
N HIS A 23 -19.12 -21.84 -15.10
CA HIS A 23 -17.95 -22.15 -15.93
C HIS A 23 -17.32 -20.86 -16.43
N PRO A 24 -16.29 -20.33 -15.74
CA PRO A 24 -15.62 -19.09 -16.13
C PRO A 24 -14.82 -19.26 -17.41
N THR A 25 -14.84 -18.24 -18.26
CA THR A 25 -14.11 -18.24 -19.53
C THR A 25 -12.65 -17.87 -19.33
N TYR A 26 -11.73 -18.60 -19.98
CA TYR A 26 -10.31 -18.24 -20.00
C TYR A 26 -10.08 -17.01 -20.89
N ILE A 27 -9.41 -16.00 -20.33
CA ILE A 27 -9.13 -14.72 -21.00
C ILE A 27 -7.69 -14.64 -21.51
N GLY A 28 -6.74 -15.24 -20.78
CA GLY A 28 -5.32 -15.08 -21.07
C GLY A 28 -4.79 -13.72 -20.59
N ASN A 29 -3.86 -13.13 -21.35
CA ASN A 29 -3.26 -11.86 -20.96
C ASN A 29 -4.16 -10.69 -21.32
N LEU A 30 -4.40 -9.82 -20.35
CA LEU A 30 -4.90 -8.48 -20.64
C LEU A 30 -3.81 -7.64 -21.33
N PRO A 31 -4.20 -6.65 -22.16
CA PRO A 31 -3.28 -5.60 -22.57
C PRO A 31 -2.55 -5.01 -21.35
N SER A 32 -1.26 -4.72 -21.47
CA SER A 32 -0.40 -4.39 -20.32
C SER A 32 -0.89 -3.18 -19.52
N GLN A 33 -1.43 -2.17 -20.19
CA GLN A 33 -2.03 -1.01 -19.55
C GLN A 33 -3.29 -1.35 -18.73
N CYS A 34 -4.11 -2.30 -19.21
CA CYS A 34 -5.30 -2.75 -18.49
C CYS A 34 -4.90 -3.58 -17.27
N ALA A 35 -3.92 -4.48 -17.42
CA ALA A 35 -3.38 -5.24 -16.30
C ALA A 35 -2.80 -4.29 -15.23
N ALA A 36 -2.07 -3.25 -15.62
CA ALA A 36 -1.53 -2.25 -14.71
C ALA A 36 -2.63 -1.50 -13.93
N LEU A 37 -3.71 -1.09 -14.60
CA LEU A 37 -4.86 -0.45 -13.96
C LEU A 37 -5.61 -1.41 -13.01
N CYS A 38 -5.77 -2.68 -13.37
CA CYS A 38 -6.33 -3.67 -12.45
C CYS A 38 -5.42 -3.83 -11.23
N MET A 39 -4.10 -3.93 -11.43
CA MET A 39 -3.14 -4.07 -10.34
C MET A 39 -3.16 -2.88 -9.36
N SER A 40 -3.35 -1.65 -9.84
CA SER A 40 -3.44 -0.49 -8.95
C SER A 40 -4.64 -0.54 -8.00
N ASN A 41 -5.65 -1.37 -8.30
CA ASN A 41 -6.82 -1.59 -7.44
C ASN A 41 -6.71 -2.89 -6.64
N VAL A 42 -6.18 -3.97 -7.24
CA VAL A 42 -5.99 -5.26 -6.56
C VAL A 42 -5.04 -5.14 -5.36
N ILE A 43 -3.97 -4.34 -5.48
CA ILE A 43 -2.99 -4.16 -4.40
C ILE A 43 -3.63 -3.58 -3.12
N PRO A 44 -4.30 -2.41 -3.14
CA PRO A 44 -4.92 -1.87 -1.93
C PRO A 44 -6.05 -2.77 -1.39
N GLN A 45 -6.80 -3.46 -2.25
CA GLN A 45 -7.81 -4.45 -1.83
C GLN A 45 -7.17 -5.61 -1.05
N GLY A 46 -6.06 -6.16 -1.55
CA GLY A 46 -5.31 -7.21 -0.86
C GLY A 46 -4.78 -6.75 0.51
N LEU A 47 -4.31 -5.50 0.61
CA LEU A 47 -3.91 -4.91 1.90
C LEU A 47 -5.10 -4.76 2.85
N ALA A 48 -6.27 -4.34 2.36
CA ALA A 48 -7.49 -4.24 3.16
C ALA A 48 -7.95 -5.61 3.70
N VAL A 49 -7.94 -6.65 2.85
CA VAL A 49 -8.24 -8.04 3.28
C VAL A 49 -7.23 -8.48 4.34
N LYS A 50 -5.94 -8.23 4.12
CA LYS A 50 -4.90 -8.56 5.10
C LYS A 50 -5.11 -7.82 6.43
N ALA A 51 -5.53 -6.56 6.39
CA ALA A 51 -5.86 -5.79 7.58
C ALA A 51 -7.03 -6.42 8.35
N ALA A 52 -8.11 -6.79 7.64
CA ALA A 52 -9.28 -7.43 8.22
C ALA A 52 -8.94 -8.77 8.90
N LEU A 53 -8.10 -9.59 8.27
CA LEU A 53 -7.69 -10.89 8.82
C LEU A 53 -6.72 -10.78 10.00
N THR A 54 -5.86 -9.75 10.03
CA THR A 54 -4.79 -9.64 11.04
C THR A 54 -5.11 -8.67 12.17
N GLY A 55 -6.13 -7.82 12.02
CA GLY A 55 -6.41 -6.71 12.94
C GLY A 55 -5.29 -5.67 12.99
N ASN A 56 -4.38 -5.65 12.01
CA ASN A 56 -3.26 -4.72 11.96
C ASN A 56 -3.64 -3.45 11.17
N PHE A 57 -3.82 -2.35 11.89
CA PHE A 57 -4.19 -1.05 11.31
C PHE A 57 -3.15 -0.49 10.33
N GLU A 58 -1.87 -0.88 10.42
CA GLU A 58 -0.87 -0.45 9.43
C GLU A 58 -1.22 -0.93 8.02
N HIS A 59 -1.87 -2.10 7.89
CA HIS A 59 -2.34 -2.56 6.59
C HIS A 59 -3.50 -1.72 6.05
N VAL A 60 -4.37 -1.17 6.92
CA VAL A 60 -5.40 -0.18 6.51
C VAL A 60 -4.73 1.09 6.00
N ALA A 61 -3.78 1.64 6.77
CA ALA A 61 -3.08 2.86 6.40
C ALA A 61 -2.34 2.70 5.06
N HIS A 62 -1.69 1.55 4.83
CA HIS A 62 -1.06 1.26 3.53
C HIS A 62 -2.07 1.08 2.41
N ALA A 63 -3.19 0.40 2.65
CA ALA A 63 -4.25 0.23 1.64
C ALA A 63 -4.78 1.58 1.17
N VAL A 64 -5.14 2.45 2.11
CA VAL A 64 -5.66 3.79 1.84
C VAL A 64 -4.58 4.66 1.17
N ALA A 65 -3.34 4.59 1.61
CA ALA A 65 -2.24 5.36 1.00
C ALA A 65 -1.90 4.92 -0.43
N MET A 66 -2.20 3.66 -0.80
CA MET A 66 -1.94 3.09 -2.14
C MET A 66 -3.15 3.19 -3.08
N ASP A 67 -4.32 3.58 -2.57
CA ASP A 67 -5.51 3.79 -3.40
C ASP A 67 -5.26 4.95 -4.40
N PRO A 68 -5.44 4.75 -5.71
CA PRO A 68 -5.05 5.73 -6.72
C PRO A 68 -5.67 7.12 -6.56
N LEU A 69 -6.93 7.19 -6.11
CA LEU A 69 -7.60 8.47 -5.88
C LEU A 69 -7.02 9.15 -4.63
N THR A 70 -6.90 8.39 -3.55
CA THR A 70 -6.34 8.88 -2.28
C THR A 70 -4.92 9.40 -2.45
N SER A 71 -4.04 8.63 -3.11
CA SER A 71 -2.65 9.04 -3.38
C SER A 71 -2.55 10.29 -4.28
N ALA A 72 -3.56 10.55 -5.11
CA ALA A 72 -3.56 11.70 -6.02
C ALA A 72 -3.90 13.01 -5.33
N VAL A 73 -4.66 12.96 -4.22
CA VAL A 73 -5.21 14.17 -3.58
C VAL A 73 -4.78 14.36 -2.13
N LEU A 74 -4.30 13.32 -1.45
CA LEU A 74 -3.87 13.38 -0.06
C LEU A 74 -2.38 13.08 0.10
N THR A 75 -1.75 13.75 1.05
CA THR A 75 -0.46 13.34 1.59
C THR A 75 -0.60 12.05 2.41
N LEU A 76 0.50 11.33 2.65
CA LEU A 76 0.50 10.13 3.49
C LEU A 76 -0.05 10.38 4.91
N LYS A 77 0.16 11.59 5.46
CA LYS A 77 -0.39 11.95 6.76
C LYS A 77 -1.91 12.12 6.68
N GLU A 78 -2.40 12.90 5.72
CA GLU A 78 -3.84 13.13 5.54
C GLU A 78 -4.59 11.82 5.27
N ALA A 79 -4.03 10.94 4.41
CA ALA A 79 -4.59 9.62 4.15
C ALA A 79 -4.70 8.77 5.43
N ARG A 80 -3.67 8.81 6.29
CA ARG A 80 -3.68 8.10 7.57
C ARG A 80 -4.68 8.68 8.55
N ASP A 81 -4.74 10.00 8.67
CA ASP A 81 -5.67 10.67 9.57
C ASP A 81 -7.12 10.41 9.14
N MET A 82 -7.42 10.49 7.84
CA MET A 82 -8.71 10.12 7.26
C MET A 82 -9.06 8.65 7.57
N ALA A 83 -8.11 7.72 7.43
CA ALA A 83 -8.35 6.31 7.77
C ALA A 83 -8.66 6.10 9.26
N ILE A 84 -8.04 6.88 10.15
CA ILE A 84 -8.33 6.86 11.59
C ILE A 84 -9.74 7.40 11.84
N GLU A 85 -10.13 8.49 11.18
CA GLU A 85 -11.50 9.05 11.28
C GLU A 85 -12.56 8.06 10.82
N MET A 86 -12.32 7.36 9.70
CA MET A 86 -13.21 6.29 9.21
C MET A 86 -13.30 5.13 10.21
N TYR A 87 -12.18 4.72 10.81
CA TYR A 87 -12.19 3.69 11.83
C TYR A 87 -12.98 4.11 13.07
N GLU A 88 -12.79 5.34 13.57
CA GLU A 88 -13.56 5.81 14.73
C GLU A 88 -15.06 5.84 14.48
N ALA A 89 -15.48 6.18 13.25
CA ALA A 89 -16.88 6.14 12.84
C ALA A 89 -17.46 4.71 12.78
N GLU A 90 -16.63 3.72 12.42
CA GLU A 90 -17.06 2.34 12.17
C GLU A 90 -16.55 1.33 13.21
N LYS A 91 -15.97 1.78 14.32
CA LYS A 91 -15.24 0.90 15.25
C LYS A 91 -16.10 -0.21 15.85
N GLU A 92 -17.39 0.04 16.02
CA GLU A 92 -18.35 -0.97 16.51
C GLU A 92 -18.47 -2.15 15.53
N ASN A 93 -18.29 -1.89 14.23
CA ASN A 93 -18.33 -2.90 13.16
C ASN A 93 -16.96 -3.54 12.90
N LEU A 94 -15.88 -3.02 13.49
CA LEU A 94 -14.50 -3.43 13.24
C LEU A 94 -13.77 -3.88 14.53
N PRO A 95 -14.32 -4.84 15.29
CA PRO A 95 -13.81 -5.23 16.62
C PRO A 95 -12.42 -5.86 16.62
N GLN A 96 -11.92 -6.27 15.46
CA GLN A 96 -10.59 -6.88 15.30
C GLN A 96 -9.44 -5.90 15.48
N PHE A 97 -9.66 -4.59 15.34
CA PHE A 97 -8.60 -3.59 15.50
C PHE A 97 -8.50 -3.14 16.96
N ASP A 98 -7.29 -3.14 17.48
CA ASP A 98 -6.98 -2.61 18.81
C ASP A 98 -6.67 -1.11 18.70
N GLU A 99 -7.61 -0.27 19.15
CA GLU A 99 -7.50 1.19 19.14
C GLU A 99 -6.19 1.68 19.75
N LYS A 100 -5.68 1.02 20.81
CA LYS A 100 -4.43 1.42 21.48
C LYS A 100 -3.19 1.26 20.61
N LYS A 101 -3.28 0.46 19.55
CA LYS A 101 -2.17 0.22 18.60
C LYS A 101 -2.24 1.16 17.39
N ILE A 102 -3.31 1.93 17.23
CA ILE A 102 -3.45 2.87 16.13
C ILE A 102 -2.58 4.10 16.40
N LYS A 103 -1.56 4.29 15.56
CA LYS A 103 -0.59 5.38 15.71
C LYS A 103 -0.95 6.56 14.83
N LYS A 104 -1.05 7.74 15.43
CA LYS A 104 -0.97 9.02 14.70
C LYS A 104 0.49 9.34 14.42
N VAL A 105 0.81 9.67 13.17
CA VAL A 105 2.19 9.97 12.74
C VAL A 105 2.32 11.49 12.58
N PRO A 106 3.28 12.14 13.27
CA PRO A 106 3.46 13.58 13.15
C PRO A 106 4.04 13.96 11.80
N THR A 107 3.76 15.18 11.34
CA THR A 107 4.50 15.77 10.22
C THR A 107 5.94 16.01 10.67
N ILE A 108 6.90 15.41 9.98
CA ILE A 108 8.32 15.70 10.19
C ILE A 108 8.62 17.04 9.54
N ARG A 109 9.05 18.02 10.34
CA ARG A 109 9.50 19.33 9.87
C ARG A 109 11.01 19.42 10.05
N ILE A 110 11.68 19.95 9.04
CA ILE A 110 13.10 20.29 9.12
C ILE A 110 13.21 21.54 10.03
N PRO A 111 13.96 21.49 11.15
CA PRO A 111 14.11 22.66 12.02
C PRO A 111 14.72 23.86 11.29
N GLU A 112 14.32 25.06 11.70
CA GLU A 112 14.90 26.29 11.18
C GLU A 112 16.42 26.34 11.49
N GLY A 113 17.21 26.78 10.51
CA GLY A 113 18.68 26.79 10.62
C GLY A 113 19.36 25.44 10.40
N THR A 114 18.64 24.39 10.02
CA THR A 114 19.24 23.11 9.60
C THR A 114 20.16 23.34 8.39
N LYS A 115 21.46 23.16 8.57
CA LYS A 115 22.44 23.26 7.48
C LYS A 115 22.53 21.91 6.76
N GLY A 116 22.16 21.89 5.47
CA GLY A 116 22.41 20.73 4.62
C GLY A 116 23.90 20.40 4.57
N VAL A 117 24.23 19.11 4.61
CA VAL A 117 25.61 18.65 4.46
C VAL A 117 25.87 18.47 2.97
N ASP A 118 27.01 18.95 2.49
CA ASP A 118 27.41 18.74 1.10
C ASP A 118 27.76 17.25 0.91
N VAL A 119 26.83 16.51 0.29
CA VAL A 119 26.98 15.08 0.02
C VAL A 119 27.64 14.90 -1.34
N PRO A 120 28.67 14.04 -1.45
CA PRO A 120 29.28 13.73 -2.75
C PRO A 120 28.19 13.28 -3.73
N LEU A 121 28.20 13.82 -4.95
CA LEU A 121 27.28 13.43 -6.03
C LEU A 121 27.33 11.93 -6.34
N ASP A 122 28.46 11.29 -6.04
CA ASP A 122 28.62 9.85 -6.15
C ASP A 122 28.36 9.16 -4.79
N PRO A 123 27.20 8.48 -4.63
CA PRO A 123 26.88 7.76 -3.41
C PRO A 123 27.86 6.61 -3.11
N ALA A 124 28.50 6.02 -4.13
CA ALA A 124 29.50 4.98 -3.92
C ALA A 124 30.76 5.56 -3.23
N LEU A 125 31.16 6.77 -3.63
CA LEU A 125 32.30 7.48 -3.04
C LEU A 125 32.01 7.88 -1.57
N ALA A 126 30.78 8.30 -1.27
CA ALA A 126 30.36 8.61 0.09
C ALA A 126 30.41 7.38 1.01
N ILE A 127 29.97 6.22 0.51
CA ILE A 127 30.01 4.94 1.24
C ILE A 127 31.45 4.48 1.47
N ALA A 128 32.30 4.49 0.43
CA ALA A 128 33.70 4.09 0.53
C ALA A 128 34.47 4.96 1.53
N ARG A 129 34.24 6.27 1.53
CA ARG A 129 34.84 7.21 2.48
C ARG A 129 34.40 6.90 3.92
N ARG A 130 33.12 6.56 4.13
CA ARG A 130 32.60 6.20 5.45
C ARG A 130 33.19 4.89 5.98
N PHE A 131 33.36 3.88 5.12
CA PHE A 131 34.04 2.63 5.50
C PHE A 131 35.50 2.88 5.89
N GLY A 132 36.23 3.72 5.15
CA GLY A 132 37.61 4.07 5.48
C GLY A 132 37.78 4.89 6.77
N GLU A 133 36.77 5.67 7.19
CA GLU A 133 36.76 6.34 8.50
C GLU A 133 36.50 5.37 9.66
N LEU A 134 35.61 4.39 9.44
CA LEU A 134 35.27 3.38 10.44
C LEU A 134 36.39 2.37 10.67
N GLU A 135 37.14 2.03 9.63
CA GLU A 135 38.29 1.10 9.71
C GLU A 135 39.49 1.67 10.50
N LYS A 136 39.53 3.00 10.66
CA LYS A 136 40.58 3.72 11.42
C LYS A 136 40.21 3.96 12.89
N ARG A 137 39.00 3.58 13.31
CA ARG A 137 38.54 3.64 14.71
C ARG A 137 38.69 2.28 15.37
#